data_AF-A0A1E4CC01-F1
#
_entry.id   AF-A0A1E4CC01-F1
#
_cell.length_a   1.000
_cell.length_b   1.000
_cell.length_c   1.000
_cell.angle_alpha   90.00
_cell.angle_beta   90.00
_cell.angle_gamma   90.00
#
_symmetry.space_group_name_H-M   'P 1'
#
loop_
_entity.id
_entity.type
_entity.pdbx_description
1 polymer ?
#
loop_
_entity_poly.entity_id
_entity_poly.type
_entity_poly.pdbx_seq_one_letter_code
_entity_poly.pdbx_strand_id
1 'polypeptide(L)' 'MDCGIGDIRVLDFDHRPQSSKRKDVMQLVKEGFSIRIIQDEVDKCDVRCRNCHAIATLERAPQNWRSRAERAR' A
#
# COMPACT_ATOMS: atom_id res chain seq x y z
N MET A 1 8.71 2.20 -8.14
CA MET A 1 10.01 1.70 -7.65
C MET A 1 9.75 0.41 -6.90
N ASP A 2 10.30 -0.72 -7.36
CA ASP A 2 10.13 -2.02 -6.71
C ASP A 2 11.51 -2.67 -6.54
N CYS A 3 11.87 -3.04 -5.31
CA CYS A 3 13.22 -3.52 -5.00
C CYS A 3 13.45 -5.02 -5.25
N GLY A 4 12.44 -5.75 -5.74
CA GLY A 4 12.54 -7.17 -6.08
C GLY A 4 12.63 -8.14 -4.90
N ILE A 5 12.53 -7.67 -3.64
CA ILE A 5 12.51 -8.57 -2.48
C ILE A 5 11.28 -9.48 -2.52
N GLY A 6 11.49 -10.78 -2.32
CA GLY A 6 10.43 -11.80 -2.31
C GLY A 6 10.11 -12.37 -0.93
N ASP A 7 10.72 -11.85 0.14
CA ASP A 7 10.46 -12.30 1.50
C ASP A 7 9.10 -11.81 1.99
N ILE A 8 8.13 -12.72 2.09
CA ILE A 8 6.74 -12.42 2.45
C ILE A 8 6.60 -11.63 3.77
N ARG A 9 7.56 -11.73 4.68
CA ARG A 9 7.52 -11.03 5.99
C ARG A 9 7.66 -9.52 5.86
N VAL A 10 8.17 -9.02 4.73
CA VAL A 10 8.35 -7.59 4.47
C VAL A 10 7.47 -7.07 3.33
N LEU A 11 6.62 -7.93 2.77
CA LEU A 11 5.68 -7.56 1.71
C LEU A 11 4.37 -7.01 2.28
N ASP A 12 3.72 -6.17 1.49
CA ASP A 12 2.50 -5.45 1.83
C ASP A 12 1.63 -5.24 0.59
N PHE A 13 0.34 -5.01 0.81
CA PHE A 13 -0.61 -4.68 -0.26
C PHE A 13 -0.59 -3.16 -0.51
N ASP A 14 -0.07 -2.74 -1.66
CA ASP A 14 -0.11 -1.34 -2.11
C ASP A 14 -1.26 -1.16 -3.12
N HIS A 15 -2.31 -0.43 -2.72
CA HIS A 15 -3.43 -0.12 -3.60
C HIS A 15 -2.98 0.61 -4.87
N ARG A 16 -3.39 0.09 -6.03
CA ARG A 16 -3.09 0.75 -7.29
C ARG A 16 -3.71 2.15 -7.34
N PRO A 17 -3.00 3.13 -7.93
CA PRO A 17 -3.57 4.45 -8.20
C PRO A 17 -4.91 4.33 -8.92
N GLN A 18 -5.83 5.25 -8.62
CA GLN A 18 -7.20 5.29 -9.17
C GLN A 18 -8.08 4.07 -8.85
N SER A 19 -7.63 3.10 -8.04
CA SER A 19 -8.52 2.06 -7.53
C SER A 19 -9.44 2.65 -6.46
N SER A 20 -10.75 2.40 -6.59
CA SER A 20 -11.71 2.72 -5.53
C SER A 20 -11.58 1.66 -4.44
N LYS A 21 -10.66 1.90 -3.51
CA LYS A 21 -10.45 1.03 -2.36
C LYS A 21 -11.61 1.14 -1.39
N ARG A 22 -12.07 0.01 -0.85
CA ARG A 22 -13.08 0.03 0.22
C ARG A 22 -12.43 0.44 1.54
N LYS A 23 -11.38 -0.28 1.91
CA LYS A 23 -10.57 -0.15 3.13
C LYS A 23 -9.21 -0.79 2.87
N ASP A 24 -8.26 -0.59 3.78
CA ASP A 24 -7.01 -1.34 3.73
C ASP A 24 -7.28 -2.84 3.92
N VAL A 25 -6.55 -3.71 3.21
CA VAL A 25 -6.77 -5.17 3.25
C VAL A 25 -6.72 -5.70 4.68
N MET A 26 -5.72 -5.27 5.46
CA MET A 26 -5.58 -5.66 6.87
C MET A 26 -6.73 -5.17 7.75
N GLN A 27 -7.37 -4.06 7.38
CA GLN A 27 -8.56 -3.57 8.08
C GLN A 27 -9.77 -4.46 7.78
N LEU A 28 -9.96 -4.91 6.54
CA LEU A 28 -11.01 -5.87 6.19
C LEU A 28 -10.85 -7.21 6.92
N VAL A 29 -9.61 -7.71 7.02
CA VAL A 29 -9.28 -8.91 7.80
C VAL A 29 -9.64 -8.71 9.28
N LYS A 30 -9.19 -7.60 9.88
CA LYS A 30 -9.44 -7.29 11.30
C LYS A 30 -10.93 -7.14 11.62
N GLU A 31 -11.71 -6.59 10.70
CA GLU A 31 -13.15 -6.39 10.86
C GLU A 31 -13.99 -7.64 10.49
N GLY A 32 -13.35 -8.74 10.09
CA GLY A 32 -14.03 -10.03 9.87
C GLY A 32 -14.84 -10.11 8.58
N PHE A 33 -14.43 -9.40 7.52
CA PHE A 33 -15.06 -9.51 6.21
C PHE A 33 -14.88 -10.91 5.59
N SER A 34 -15.77 -11.28 4.68
CA SER A 34 -15.66 -12.56 3.97
C SER A 34 -14.40 -12.62 3.11
N ILE A 35 -13.85 -13.83 2.92
CA ILE A 35 -12.68 -14.06 2.05
C ILE A 35 -12.89 -13.49 0.66
N ARG A 36 -14.11 -13.61 0.11
CA ARG A 36 -14.46 -13.00 -1.19
C ARG A 36 -14.26 -11.49 -1.20
N ILE A 37 -14.75 -10.78 -0.18
CA ILE A 37 -14.58 -9.31 -0.09
C ILE A 37 -13.12 -8.93 0.11
N ILE A 38 -12.37 -9.71 0.89
CA ILE A 38 -10.94 -9.50 1.08
C ILE A 38 -10.19 -9.71 -0.25
N GLN A 39 -10.52 -10.76 -0.99
CA GLN A 39 -9.92 -11.06 -2.29
C GLN A 39 -10.23 -9.95 -3.32
N ASP A 40 -11.49 -9.51 -3.40
CA ASP A 40 -11.91 -8.41 -4.28
C ASP A 40 -11.10 -7.12 -4.00
N GLU A 41 -10.67 -6.91 -2.75
CA GLU A 41 -9.83 -5.78 -2.37
C GLU A 41 -8.34 -6.03 -2.65
N VAL A 42 -7.83 -7.24 -2.39
CA VAL A 42 -6.47 -7.67 -2.73
C VAL A 42 -6.21 -7.55 -4.23
N ASP A 43 -7.20 -7.89 -5.05
CA ASP A 43 -7.11 -7.82 -6.51
C ASP A 43 -6.91 -6.38 -7.03
N LYS A 44 -7.09 -5.35 -6.19
CA LYS A 44 -6.82 -3.94 -6.50
C LYS A 44 -5.41 -3.49 -6.11
N CYS A 45 -4.63 -4.35 -5.47
CA CYS A 45 -3.31 -4.04 -4.94
C CYS A 45 -2.21 -4.66 -5.80
N ASP A 46 -1.05 -4.03 -5.76
CA ASP A 46 0.22 -4.65 -6.12
C ASP A 46 0.90 -5.14 -4.83
N VAL A 47 1.65 -6.23 -4.89
CA VAL A 47 2.45 -6.69 -3.75
C VAL A 47 3.82 -6.01 -3.81
N ARG A 48 4.14 -5.23 -2.76
CA ARG A 48 5.39 -4.46 -2.68
C ARG A 48 6.03 -4.62 -1.31
N CYS A 49 7.33 -4.39 -1.20
CA CYS A 49 7.95 -4.31 0.12
C CYS A 49 7.46 -3.05 0.87
N ARG A 50 7.42 -3.12 2.20
CA ARG A 50 6.91 -2.02 3.05
C ARG A 50 7.62 -0.68 2.82
N ASN A 51 8.93 -0.69 2.54
CA ASN A 51 9.68 0.53 2.28
C ASN A 51 9.33 1.14 0.91
N CYS A 52 9.30 0.33 -0.15
CA CYS A 52 8.87 0.78 -1.49
C CYS A 52 7.41 1.26 -1.46
N HIS A 53 6.53 0.57 -0.74
CA HIS A 53 5.14 0.98 -0.53
C HIS A 53 5.04 2.35 0.17
N ALA A 54 5.83 2.58 1.23
CA ALA A 54 5.84 3.87 1.94
C ALA A 54 6.33 5.02 1.03
N ILE A 55 7.36 4.79 0.23
CA ILE A 55 7.87 5.77 -0.75
C ILE A 55 6.80 6.07 -1.80
N ALA A 56 6.22 5.05 -2.43
CA ALA A 56 5.17 5.21 -3.44
C ALA A 56 3.94 5.94 -2.88
N THR A 57 3.56 5.65 -1.62
CA THR A 57 2.50 6.39 -0.93
C THR A 57 2.84 7.87 -0.78
N LEU A 58 4.07 8.21 -0.37
CA LEU A 58 4.50 9.59 -0.20
C LEU A 58 4.62 10.35 -1.53
N GLU A 59 5.00 9.67 -2.61
CA GLU A 59 5.04 10.24 -3.97
C GLU A 59 3.63 10.59 -4.48
N ARG A 60 2.61 9.79 -4.11
CA ARG A 60 1.20 10.00 -4.49
C ARG A 60 0.45 10.95 -3.57
N ALA A 61 0.92 11.12 -2.33
CA ALA A 61 0.23 11.90 -1.31
C ALA A 61 0.37 13.41 -1.50
N PRO A 62 -0.62 14.21 -1.05
CA PRO A 62 -0.45 15.65 -0.90
C PRO A 62 0.77 15.99 -0.04
N GLN A 63 1.31 17.19 -0.24
CA GLN A 63 2.49 17.61 0.50
C GLN A 63 2.28 17.53 2.01
N ASN A 64 3.16 16.81 2.69
CA ASN A 64 3.24 16.72 4.14
C ASN A 64 4.67 17.00 4.62
N TRP A 65 4.90 17.00 5.94
CA TRP A 65 6.20 17.31 6.52
C TRP A 65 7.35 16.42 6.02
N ARG A 66 7.09 15.13 5.70
CA ARG A 66 8.11 14.22 5.15
C ARG A 66 8.50 14.63 3.73
N SER A 67 7.51 14.87 2.87
CA SER A 67 7.77 15.32 1.51
C SER A 67 8.46 16.70 1.45
N ARG A 68 8.22 17.56 2.45
CA ARG A 68 8.92 18.85 2.60
C ARG A 68 10.36 18.67 3.05
N ALA A 69 10.61 17.79 4.01
CA ALA A 69 11.96 17.49 4.51
C ALA A 69 12.84 16.86 3.41
N GLU A 70 12.29 15.96 2.59
CA GLU A 70 13.01 15.35 1.47
C GLU A 70 13.37 16.38 0.38
N ARG A 71 12.47 17.32 0.05
CA ARG A 71 12.75 18.38 -0.94
C ARG A 71 13.72 19.48 -0.47
N ALA A 72 14.00 19.53 0.82
CA ALA A 72 14.93 20.50 1.42
C ALA A 72 16.37 19.95 1.51
N ARG A 73 16.59 18.68 1.13
CA ARG A 73 17.92 18.08 0.95
C ARG A 73 18.48 18.43 -0.42
#